data_AF-A0A921MV76-F1
#
_entry.id   AF-A0A921MV76-F1
#
_cell.length_a   1.000
_cell.length_b   1.000
_cell.length_c   1.000
_cell.angle_alpha   90.00
_cell.angle_beta   90.00
_cell.angle_gamma   90.00
#
_symmetry.space_group_name_H-M   'P 1'
#
loop_
_entity.id
_entity.type
_entity.pdbx_description
1 polymer ?
#
loop_
_entity_poly.entity_id
_entity_poly.type
_entity_poly.pdbx_seq_one_letter_code
_entity_poly.pdbx_strand_id
1 'polypeptide(L)'
;MTDARRRTLVVPAEDGTVQALILQSTQARLGPALIGVMSARTAADPVTGQERARARLHVTLPESTSTHDVTAGDRLDLGPHGLLHVVEVRPQDPGADGPETPSSARGHVGLIWRGEPTAGGAG
;
A
#
# COMPACT_ATOMS: atom_id res chain seq x y z
N MET A 1 20.57 -3.68 -21.09
CA MET A 1 20.54 -3.14 -19.72
C MET A 1 19.16 -2.53 -19.51
N THR A 2 18.17 -3.38 -19.20
CA THR A 2 16.76 -3.00 -19.22
C THR A 2 16.29 -2.67 -17.82
N ASP A 3 15.57 -1.56 -17.72
CA ASP A 3 15.36 -0.72 -16.56
C ASP A 3 14.66 -1.41 -15.37
N ALA A 4 15.42 -1.71 -14.31
CA ALA A 4 14.93 -2.20 -13.01
C ALA A 4 14.40 -1.06 -12.09
N ARG A 5 14.08 0.12 -12.62
CA ARG A 5 13.68 1.30 -11.82
C ARG A 5 12.19 1.51 -11.63
N ARG A 6 11.30 0.62 -12.08
CA ARG A 6 9.89 0.67 -11.66
C ARG A 6 9.72 0.06 -10.26
N ARG A 7 10.31 0.71 -9.24
CA ARG A 7 10.33 0.25 -7.85
C ARG A 7 9.03 0.53 -7.10
N THR A 8 8.27 1.51 -7.57
CA THR A 8 6.93 1.91 -7.12
C THR A 8 6.28 2.66 -8.27
N LEU A 9 5.03 2.37 -8.61
CA LEU A 9 4.26 3.20 -9.53
C LEU A 9 3.33 4.10 -8.72
N VAL A 10 3.39 5.41 -8.92
CA VAL A 10 2.48 6.39 -8.32
C VAL A 10 1.88 7.22 -9.44
N VAL A 11 0.56 7.25 -9.54
CA VAL A 11 -0.18 7.95 -10.59
C VAL A 11 -1.18 8.89 -9.91
N PRO A 12 -0.95 10.21 -9.94
CA PRO A 12 -1.98 11.17 -9.56
C PRO A 12 -3.09 11.16 -10.61
N ALA A 13 -4.34 11.27 -10.17
CA ALA A 13 -5.52 11.41 -11.01
C ALA A 13 -6.08 12.83 -10.91
N GLU A 14 -6.85 13.24 -11.93
CA GLU A 14 -7.40 14.60 -12.06
C GLU A 14 -8.41 14.94 -10.95
N ASP A 15 -9.01 13.94 -10.32
CA ASP A 15 -9.96 14.06 -9.21
C ASP A 15 -9.29 14.23 -7.84
N GLY A 16 -7.96 14.46 -7.82
CA GLY A 16 -7.18 14.62 -6.59
C GLY A 16 -6.85 13.30 -5.90
N THR A 17 -7.21 12.15 -6.49
CA THR A 17 -6.80 10.85 -5.98
C THR A 17 -5.38 10.49 -6.41
N VAL A 18 -4.69 9.70 -5.59
CA VAL A 18 -3.35 9.18 -5.91
C VAL A 18 -3.42 7.67 -5.85
N GLN A 19 -3.16 7.04 -6.98
CA GLN A 19 -3.07 5.58 -7.07
C GLN A 19 -1.61 5.16 -6.94
N ALA A 20 -1.36 4.06 -6.24
CA ALA A 20 -0.03 3.52 -6.14
C ALA A 20 -0.01 1.99 -6.13
N LEU A 21 1.05 1.44 -6.70
CA LEU A 21 1.44 0.04 -6.54
C LEU A 21 2.81 0.03 -5.86
N ILE A 22 2.83 -0.48 -4.63
CA ILE A 22 4.01 -0.49 -3.76
C ILE A 22 4.48 -1.92 -3.59
N LEU A 23 5.73 -2.19 -3.96
CA LEU A 23 6.34 -3.50 -3.78
C LEU A 23 6.68 -3.75 -2.31
N GLN A 24 6.65 -5.01 -1.90
CA GLN A 24 7.12 -5.42 -0.57
C GLN A 24 8.56 -4.94 -0.32
N SER A 25 8.81 -4.52 0.92
CA SER A 25 10.06 -3.93 1.40
C SER A 25 10.42 -2.61 0.72
N THR A 26 9.42 -1.93 0.14
CA THR A 26 9.56 -0.56 -0.40
C THR A 26 8.54 0.37 0.23
N GLN A 27 8.63 1.66 -0.11
CA GLN A 27 7.73 2.69 0.38
C GLN A 27 7.38 3.71 -0.70
N ALA A 28 6.24 4.36 -0.54
CA ALA A 28 5.76 5.43 -1.40
C ALA A 28 5.11 6.54 -0.57
N ARG A 29 5.20 7.78 -1.06
CA ARG A 29 4.45 8.90 -0.47
C ARG A 29 3.11 9.03 -1.19
N LEU A 30 2.01 9.02 -0.44
CA LEU A 30 0.64 9.23 -0.92
C LEU A 30 0.02 10.37 -0.10
N GLY A 31 -0.11 11.54 -0.74
CA GLY A 31 -0.48 12.77 -0.03
C GLY A 31 0.52 13.08 1.10
N PRO A 32 0.07 13.35 2.34
CA PRO A 32 0.94 13.61 3.48
C PRO A 32 1.52 12.32 4.10
N ALA A 33 1.04 11.13 3.74
CA ALA A 33 1.43 9.87 4.33
C ALA A 33 2.61 9.21 3.58
N LEU A 34 3.54 8.62 4.33
CA LEU A 34 4.52 7.66 3.81
C LEU A 34 4.03 6.25 4.12
N ILE A 35 3.85 5.43 3.07
CA ILE A 35 3.33 4.07 3.16
C ILE A 35 4.44 3.09 2.80
N GLY A 36 4.84 2.25 3.76
CA GLY A 36 5.75 1.14 3.56
C GLY A 36 5.01 -0.19 3.52
N VAL A 37 5.33 -1.07 2.58
CA VAL A 37 4.79 -2.45 2.56
C VAL A 37 5.80 -3.36 3.24
N MET A 38 5.50 -3.81 4.46
CA MET A 38 6.39 -4.69 5.21
C MET A 38 6.34 -6.13 4.72
N SER A 39 5.14 -6.62 4.42
CA SER A 39 4.92 -7.97 3.87
C SER A 39 3.64 -8.01 3.05
N ALA A 40 3.58 -8.87 2.04
CA ALA A 40 2.38 -9.28 1.31
C ALA A 40 2.44 -10.81 1.14
N ARG A 41 1.55 -11.52 1.83
CA ARG A 41 1.57 -12.99 1.95
C ARG A 41 0.16 -13.57 1.91
N THR A 42 0.06 -14.86 1.61
CA THR A 42 -1.15 -15.62 1.90
C THR A 42 -1.14 -16.01 3.38
N ALA A 43 -2.23 -15.74 4.09
CA ALA A 43 -2.40 -16.13 5.49
C ALA A 43 -3.87 -16.41 5.78
N ALA A 44 -4.14 -17.26 6.77
CA ALA A 44 -5.49 -17.52 7.24
C ALA A 44 -6.11 -16.24 7.80
N ASP A 45 -7.33 -15.93 7.37
CA ASP A 45 -8.14 -14.90 7.97
C ASP A 45 -8.56 -15.30 9.39
N PRO A 46 -8.37 -14.46 10.42
CA PRO A 46 -8.61 -14.84 11.81
C PRO A 46 -10.10 -15.04 12.12
N VAL A 47 -11.01 -14.51 11.31
CA VAL A 47 -12.46 -14.62 11.52
C VAL A 47 -13.02 -15.85 10.81
N THR A 48 -12.63 -16.05 9.55
CA THR A 48 -13.19 -17.08 8.67
C THR A 48 -12.33 -18.33 8.55
N GLY A 49 -11.07 -18.28 8.98
CA GLY A 49 -10.08 -19.36 8.83
C GLY A 49 -9.62 -19.60 7.39
N GLN A 50 -10.22 -18.92 6.41
CA GLN A 50 -9.88 -19.10 5.00
C GLN A 50 -8.58 -18.39 4.65
N GLU A 51 -7.75 -19.02 3.83
CA GLU A 51 -6.55 -18.38 3.29
C GLU A 51 -6.92 -17.19 2.41
N ARG A 52 -6.30 -16.04 2.69
CA ARG A 52 -6.47 -14.81 1.91
C ARG A 52 -5.14 -14.09 1.75
N ALA A 53 -5.05 -13.30 0.68
CA ALA A 53 -3.97 -12.36 0.52
C ALA A 53 -4.06 -11.26 1.59
N ARG A 54 -2.99 -11.12 2.37
CA ARG A 54 -2.88 -10.13 3.44
C ARG A 54 -1.56 -9.38 3.32
N ALA A 55 -1.59 -8.09 3.60
CA ALA A 55 -0.40 -7.28 3.68
C ALA A 55 -0.28 -6.62 5.06
N ARG A 56 0.97 -6.34 5.45
CA ARG A 56 1.26 -5.50 6.61
C ARG A 56 1.82 -4.18 6.10
N LEU A 57 1.11 -3.10 6.37
CA LEU A 57 1.48 -1.75 6.01
C LEU A 57 2.05 -1.03 7.21
N HIS A 58 3.12 -0.27 6.99
CA HIS A 58 3.63 0.73 7.90
C HIS A 58 3.20 2.10 7.37
N VAL A 59 2.44 2.85 8.17
CA VAL A 59 1.88 4.15 7.79
C VAL A 59 2.47 5.21 8.70
N THR A 60 3.24 6.13 8.11
CA THR A 60 3.81 7.29 8.80
C THR A 60 3.11 8.55 8.34
N LEU A 61 2.48 9.23 9.29
CA LEU A 61 1.89 10.56 9.18
C LEU A 61 2.82 11.58 9.88
N PRO A 62 2.64 12.90 9.68
CA PRO A 62 3.48 13.90 10.33
C PRO A 62 3.57 13.75 11.86
N GLU A 63 2.47 13.37 12.50
CA GLU A 63 2.31 13.31 13.95
C GLU A 63 2.35 11.89 14.53
N SER A 64 2.29 10.86 13.68
CA SER A 64 2.14 9.48 14.17
C SER A 64 2.70 8.44 13.21
N THR A 65 2.96 7.26 13.75
CA THR A 65 3.35 6.09 12.96
C THR A 65 2.58 4.88 13.47
N SER A 66 2.03 4.10 12.56
CA SER A 66 1.15 2.97 12.87
C SER A 66 1.39 1.80 11.91
N THR A 67 0.97 0.60 12.32
CA THR A 67 1.05 -0.62 11.51
C THR A 67 -0.35 -1.21 11.35
N HIS A 68 -0.68 -1.62 10.12
CA HIS A 68 -2.01 -2.14 9.77
C HIS A 68 -1.86 -3.45 9.02
N ASP A 69 -2.60 -4.47 9.45
CA ASP A 69 -2.77 -5.71 8.68
C ASP A 69 -4.03 -5.58 7.83
N VAL A 70 -3.88 -5.63 6.51
CA VAL A 70 -4.93 -5.32 5.54
C VAL A 70 -5.15 -6.44 4.52
N THR A 71 -6.33 -6.45 3.92
CA THR A 71 -6.70 -7.22 2.72
C THR A 71 -7.33 -6.30 1.66
N ALA A 72 -7.56 -6.83 0.45
CA ALA A 72 -8.20 -6.06 -0.60
C ALA A 72 -9.65 -5.70 -0.20
N GLY A 73 -10.03 -4.45 -0.41
CA GLY A 73 -11.29 -3.85 0.02
C GLY A 73 -11.22 -3.08 1.34
N ASP A 74 -10.14 -3.23 2.11
CA ASP A 74 -9.99 -2.51 3.37
C ASP A 74 -9.81 -1.00 3.15
N ARG A 75 -10.31 -0.24 4.11
CA ARG A 75 -10.25 1.22 4.14
C ARG A 75 -9.62 1.64 5.46
N LEU A 76 -8.53 2.41 5.37
CA LEU A 76 -7.88 3.01 6.51
C LEU A 76 -8.19 4.50 6.54
N ASP A 77 -8.89 4.92 7.57
CA ASP A 77 -9.12 6.32 7.88
C ASP A 77 -7.85 6.92 8.50
N LEU A 78 -7.25 7.90 7.82
CA LEU A 78 -6.06 8.61 8.28
C LEU A 78 -6.44 9.96 8.93
N GLY A 79 -7.73 10.14 9.27
CA GLY A 79 -8.29 11.36 9.81
C GLY A 79 -8.17 12.52 8.82
N PRO A 80 -7.63 13.69 9.23
CA PRO A 80 -7.54 14.88 8.35
C PRO A 80 -6.62 14.67 7.14
N HIS A 81 -5.84 13.59 7.12
CA HIS A 81 -4.93 13.25 6.03
C HIS A 81 -5.59 12.46 4.90
N GLY A 82 -6.89 12.16 5.04
CA GLY A 82 -7.70 11.50 4.02
C GLY A 82 -7.88 10.00 4.24
N LEU A 83 -8.36 9.33 3.21
CA LEU A 83 -8.70 7.91 3.23
C LEU A 83 -7.77 7.10 2.32
N LEU A 84 -7.26 5.98 2.83
CA LEU A 84 -6.50 5.00 2.05
C LEU A 84 -7.34 3.76 1.79
N HIS A 85 -7.59 3.45 0.51
CA HIS A 85 -8.30 2.26 0.09
C HIS A 85 -7.31 1.23 -0.48
N VAL A 86 -7.35 0.02 0.06
CA VAL A 86 -6.55 -1.11 -0.43
C VAL A 86 -7.31 -1.79 -1.57
N VAL A 87 -6.83 -1.62 -2.80
CA VAL A 87 -7.50 -2.16 -3.98
C VAL A 87 -6.98 -3.54 -4.39
N GLU A 88 -5.74 -3.84 -4.04
CA GLU A 88 -5.11 -5.12 -4.38
C GLU A 88 -4.09 -5.50 -3.32
N VAL A 89 -4.03 -6.78 -2.97
CA VAL A 89 -2.88 -7.39 -2.30
C VAL A 89 -2.49 -8.60 -3.12
N ARG A 90 -1.27 -8.58 -3.66
CA ARG A 90 -0.69 -9.73 -4.34
C ARG A 90 0.46 -10.29 -3.50
N PRO A 91 0.31 -11.51 -2.95
CA PRO A 91 1.40 -12.18 -2.26
C PRO A 91 2.61 -12.39 -3.16
N GLN A 92 3.79 -12.51 -2.55
CA GLN A 92 4.96 -13.09 -3.22
C GLN A 92 4.66 -14.53 -3.64
N ASP A 93 5.10 -14.92 -4.85
CA ASP A 93 4.94 -16.30 -5.32
C ASP A 93 5.80 -17.26 -4.48
N PRO A 94 5.21 -18.33 -3.90
CA PRO A 94 5.94 -19.34 -3.13
C PRO A 94 6.80 -20.16 -4.11
N GLY A 95 8.11 -19.93 -4.08
CA GLY A 95 9.06 -20.49 -5.05
C GLY A 95 10.20 -19.54 -5.39
N ALA A 96 10.04 -18.25 -5.04
CA ALA A 96 11.09 -17.24 -5.19
C ALA A 96 11.97 -17.10 -3.93
N ASP A 97 12.29 -18.23 -3.27
CA ASP A 97 13.23 -18.28 -2.15
C ASP A 97 14.66 -18.40 -2.67
N GLY A 98 15.45 -17.35 -2.49
CA GLY A 98 16.83 -17.25 -2.93
C GLY A 98 17.42 -15.87 -2.56
N PRO A 99 18.75 -15.71 -2.56
CA PRO A 99 19.43 -14.53 -2.02
C PRO A 99 19.05 -13.21 -2.72
N GLU A 100 18.41 -13.26 -3.89
CA GLU A 100 17.87 -12.09 -4.58
C GLU A 100 16.50 -12.41 -5.22
N THR A 101 15.42 -12.44 -4.43
CA THR A 101 14.06 -12.44 -4.99
C THR A 101 13.94 -11.23 -5.94
N PRO A 102 13.80 -11.44 -7.26
CA PRO A 102 13.71 -10.34 -8.22
C PRO A 102 12.48 -9.48 -7.90
N SER A 103 12.51 -8.19 -8.22
CA SER A 103 11.40 -7.26 -7.91
C SER A 103 10.06 -7.72 -8.48
N SER A 104 10.08 -8.46 -9.60
CA SER A 104 8.90 -9.06 -10.24
C SER A 104 8.31 -10.25 -9.47
N ALA A 105 9.06 -10.83 -8.55
CA ALA A 105 8.62 -11.95 -7.70
C ALA A 105 8.23 -11.48 -6.29
N ARG A 106 8.41 -10.19 -5.96
CA ARG A 106 7.99 -9.64 -4.67
C ARG A 106 6.48 -9.44 -4.67
N GLY A 107 5.85 -9.70 -3.53
CA GLY A 107 4.47 -9.30 -3.32
C GLY A 107 4.32 -7.78 -3.41
N HIS A 108 3.11 -7.31 -3.69
CA HIS A 108 2.80 -5.89 -3.82
C HIS A 108 1.43 -5.56 -3.27
N VAL A 109 1.21 -4.27 -3.03
CA VAL A 109 -0.07 -3.72 -2.59
C VAL A 109 -0.47 -2.58 -3.51
N GLY A 110 -1.67 -2.67 -4.06
CA GLY A 110 -2.33 -1.60 -4.79
C GLY A 110 -3.16 -0.74 -3.83
N LEU A 111 -2.96 0.57 -3.89
CA LEU A 111 -3.57 1.55 -3.00
C LEU A 111 -4.17 2.70 -3.80
N ILE A 112 -5.28 3.25 -3.30
CA ILE A 112 -5.82 4.54 -3.72
C ILE A 112 -5.92 5.42 -2.49
N TRP A 113 -5.18 6.52 -2.50
CA TRP A 113 -5.35 7.59 -1.53
C TRP A 113 -6.32 8.64 -2.08
N ARG A 114 -7.20 9.12 -1.21
CA ARG A 114 -8.04 10.28 -1.46
C ARG A 114 -7.84 11.25 -0.31
N GLY A 115 -7.30 12.44 -0.60
CA GLY A 115 -7.29 13.52 0.38
C GLY A 115 -8.71 13.93 0.73
N GLU A 116 -8.91 14.48 1.93
CA GLU A 116 -10.09 15.32 2.09
C GLU A 116 -9.96 16.50 1.11
N PRO A 117 -11.05 16.94 0.48
CA PRO A 117 -11.04 18.23 -0.16
C PRO A 117 -10.67 19.22 0.94
N THR A 118 -9.52 19.89 0.81
CA THR A 118 -9.20 21.04 1.66
C THR A 118 -10.44 21.92 1.62
N ALA A 119 -11.12 22.10 2.76
CA ALA A 119 -12.23 23.03 2.83
C ALA A 119 -11.68 24.34 2.26
N GLY A 120 -12.21 24.73 1.10
CA GLY A 120 -11.71 25.88 0.35
C GLY A 120 -11.60 27.07 1.29
N GLY A 121 -10.53 27.84 1.12
CA GLY A 121 -10.29 29.05 1.88
C GLY A 121 -11.58 29.87 2.00
N ALA A 122 -12.10 29.91 3.22
CA ALA A 122 -13.01 30.94 3.67
C ALA A 122 -12.23 31.73 4.73
N GLY A 123 -11.69 32.85 4.29
CA GLY A 123 -10.89 33.78 5.08
C GLY A 123 -10.27 34.83 4.17
#